data_AF-A0A067RHZ9-F1
#
_entry.id   AF-A0A067RHZ9-F1
#
_cell.length_a   1.000
_cell.length_b   1.000
_cell.length_c   1.000
_cell.angle_alpha   90.00
_cell.angle_beta   90.00
_cell.angle_gamma   90.00
#
_symmetry.space_group_name_H-M   'P 1'
#
loop_
_entity.id
_entity.type
_entity.pdbx_description
1 polymer ?
#
loop_
_entity_poly.entity_id
_entity_poly.type
_entity_poly.pdbx_seq_one_letter_code
_entity_poly.pdbx_strand_id
1 'polypeptide(L)'
;MSYQLYRNTTLGNTLQESLDELIQYGQITPQLAIKVLLQFDKSINTALATRVKSRLTFKAGKLNTYRFCDNVWTFMLNDVEFREVHEVAKMSVKKLLLQSGDWRQNCTRLCLCASIH
;
A
#
# COMPACT_ATOMS: atom_id res chain seq x y z
N MET A 1 -0.61 15.92 3.79
CA MET A 1 0.51 14.97 3.95
C MET A 1 0.23 13.77 3.06
N SER A 2 1.16 13.36 2.20
CA SER A 2 1.03 12.17 1.36
C SER A 2 1.60 10.95 2.09
N TYR A 3 0.88 9.84 2.08
CA TYR A 3 1.35 8.60 2.70
C TYR A 3 2.50 8.01 1.88
N GLN A 4 3.64 7.72 2.53
CA GLN A 4 4.80 7.06 1.91
C GLN A 4 4.66 5.52 1.89
N LEU A 5 3.56 4.98 2.44
CA LEU A 5 3.30 3.55 2.54
C LEU A 5 3.39 2.82 1.18
N TYR A 6 3.04 3.51 0.09
CA TYR A 6 3.01 2.93 -1.25
C TYR A 6 4.38 2.73 -1.88
N ARG A 7 5.46 3.25 -1.28
CA ARG A 7 6.82 3.02 -1.78
C ARG A 7 7.23 1.54 -1.70
N ASN A 8 6.72 0.80 -0.71
CA ASN A 8 6.99 -0.63 -0.53
C ASN A 8 6.05 -1.54 -1.33
N THR A 9 5.24 -0.97 -2.24
CA THR A 9 4.45 -1.77 -3.20
C THR A 9 5.32 -2.17 -4.38
N THR A 10 4.89 -3.13 -5.20
CA THR A 10 5.60 -3.50 -6.43
C THR A 10 5.91 -2.27 -7.29
N LEU A 11 4.93 -1.39 -7.51
CA LEU A 11 5.13 -0.17 -8.30
C LEU A 11 6.16 0.78 -7.68
N GLY A 12 6.12 0.95 -6.35
CA GLY A 12 7.06 1.79 -5.63
C GLY A 12 8.48 1.22 -5.58
N ASN A 13 8.62 -0.11 -5.45
CA ASN A 13 9.91 -0.80 -5.46
C ASN A 13 10.55 -0.71 -6.84
N THR A 14 9.82 -1.02 -7.91
CA THR A 14 10.34 -0.92 -9.28
C THR A 14 10.76 0.52 -9.63
N LEU A 15 10.03 1.53 -9.15
CA LEU A 15 10.43 2.93 -9.30
C LEU A 15 11.74 3.23 -8.56
N GLN A 16 11.90 2.76 -7.32
CA GLN A 16 13.12 2.96 -6.54
C GLN A 16 14.32 2.27 -7.19
N GLU A 17 14.17 1.01 -7.62
CA GLU A 17 15.19 0.25 -8.35
C GLU A 17 15.62 0.99 -9.64
N SER A 18 14.65 1.48 -10.41
CA SER A 18 14.94 2.26 -11.63
C SER A 18 15.67 3.57 -11.34
N LEU A 19 15.32 4.25 -10.24
CA LEU A 19 16.02 5.47 -9.82
C LEU A 19 17.44 5.18 -9.35
N ASP A 20 17.65 4.08 -8.64
CA ASP A 20 18.98 3.66 -8.17
C ASP A 20 19.90 3.32 -9.34
N GLU A 21 19.40 2.64 -10.37
CA GLU A 21 20.15 2.40 -11.61
C GLU A 21 20.59 3.73 -12.27
N LEU A 22 19.68 4.69 -12.41
CA LEU A 22 20.00 6.00 -13.00
C LEU A 22 21.03 6.79 -12.17
N ILE A 23 21.02 6.63 -10.84
CA ILE A 23 22.04 7.20 -9.96
C ILE A 23 23.39 6.51 -10.18
N GLN A 24 23.41 5.18 -10.27
CA GLN A 24 24.64 4.40 -10.49
C GLN A 24 25.31 4.76 -11.82
N TYR A 25 24.52 5.00 -12.87
CA TYR A 25 25.03 5.47 -14.17
C TYR A 25 25.38 6.97 -14.20
N GLY A 26 25.23 7.68 -13.07
CA GLY A 26 25.51 9.11 -12.98
C GLY A 26 24.57 10.00 -13.79
N GLN A 27 23.42 9.48 -14.25
CA GLN A 27 22.46 10.22 -15.07
C GLN A 27 21.62 11.20 -14.24
N ILE A 28 21.38 10.87 -12.97
CA ILE A 28 20.63 11.72 -12.03
C ILE A 28 21.34 11.80 -10.68
N THR A 29 21.06 12.87 -9.94
CA THR A 29 21.55 13.02 -8.56
C THR A 29 20.62 12.33 -7.57
N PRO A 30 21.13 11.85 -6.41
CA PRO A 30 20.29 11.30 -5.34
C PRO A 30 19.20 12.27 -4.87
N GLN A 31 19.50 13.57 -4.84
CA GLN A 31 18.55 14.61 -4.45
C GLN A 31 17.39 14.73 -5.45
N LEU A 32 17.63 14.48 -6.75
CA LEU A 32 16.58 14.47 -7.75
C LEU A 32 15.69 13.23 -7.60
N ALA A 33 16.26 12.06 -7.34
CA ALA A 33 15.48 10.84 -7.08
C ALA A 33 14.52 11.00 -5.89
N ILE A 34 14.96 11.64 -4.81
CA ILE A 34 14.08 11.97 -3.66
C ILE A 34 12.89 12.84 -4.10
N LYS A 35 13.11 13.84 -4.97
CA LYS A 35 12.02 14.68 -5.49
C LYS A 35 11.03 13.87 -6.35
N VAL A 36 11.52 12.91 -7.13
CA VAL A 36 10.67 11.99 -7.90
C VAL A 36 9.83 11.14 -6.96
N LEU A 37 10.40 10.57 -5.90
CA LEU A 37 9.66 9.79 -4.90
C LEU A 37 8.60 10.63 -4.17
N LEU A 38 8.90 11.89 -3.83
CA LEU A 38 7.92 12.80 -3.25
C LEU A 38 6.76 13.10 -4.21
N GLN A 39 7.04 13.20 -5.51
CA GLN A 39 6.00 13.37 -6.51
C GLN A 39 5.18 12.10 -6.71
N PHE A 40 5.82 10.93 -6.67
CA PHE A 40 5.15 9.64 -6.68
C PHE A 40 4.16 9.51 -5.53
N ASP A 41 4.58 9.85 -4.30
CA ASP A 41 3.70 9.81 -3.12
C ASP A 41 2.44 10.64 -3.35
N LYS A 42 2.55 11.85 -3.91
CA LYS A 42 1.37 12.69 -4.22
C LYS A 42 0.48 12.04 -5.28
N SER A 43 1.08 11.63 -6.40
CA SER A 43 0.36 11.08 -7.55
C SER A 43 -0.39 9.81 -7.19
N ILE A 44 0.21 8.87 -6.46
CA ILE A 44 -0.43 7.59 -6.12
C ILE A 44 -1.58 7.79 -5.14
N ASN A 45 -1.40 8.66 -4.14
CA ASN A 45 -2.46 8.98 -3.18
C ASN A 45 -3.66 9.62 -3.89
N THR A 46 -3.43 10.57 -4.79
CA THR A 46 -4.50 11.19 -5.59
C THR A 46 -5.16 10.19 -6.55
N ALA A 47 -4.38 9.35 -7.23
CA ALA A 47 -4.91 8.38 -8.18
C ALA A 47 -5.82 7.35 -7.49
N LEU A 48 -5.38 6.77 -6.36
CA LEU A 48 -6.20 5.84 -5.57
C LEU A 48 -7.45 6.54 -5.01
N ALA A 49 -7.34 7.81 -4.61
CA ALA A 49 -8.48 8.58 -4.08
C ALA A 49 -9.44 9.10 -5.17
N THR A 50 -9.10 9.10 -6.44
CA THR A 50 -9.98 9.68 -7.48
C THR A 50 -10.45 8.66 -8.48
N ARG A 51 -9.61 7.68 -8.81
CA ARG A 51 -9.83 6.73 -9.89
C ARG A 51 -10.35 5.37 -9.40
N VAL A 52 -9.95 4.93 -8.21
CA VAL A 52 -10.35 3.62 -7.68
C VAL A 52 -11.70 3.73 -6.96
N LYS A 53 -12.70 3.02 -7.49
CA LYS A 53 -14.05 2.88 -6.92
C LYS A 53 -14.38 1.44 -6.52
N SER A 54 -13.53 0.48 -6.92
CA SER A 54 -13.69 -0.93 -6.57
C SER A 54 -13.77 -1.12 -5.07
N ARG A 55 -14.72 -1.95 -4.63
CA ARG A 55 -14.87 -2.33 -3.23
C ARG A 55 -14.57 -3.81 -3.10
N LEU A 56 -13.57 -4.09 -2.27
CA LEU A 56 -13.15 -5.44 -1.94
C LEU A 56 -13.47 -5.70 -0.47
N THR A 57 -14.00 -6.89 -0.22
CA THR A 57 -14.29 -7.40 1.13
C THR A 57 -13.35 -8.55 1.40
N PHE A 58 -12.95 -8.75 2.65
CA PHE A 58 -12.12 -9.89 3.01
C PHE A 58 -12.62 -10.58 4.26
N LYS A 59 -12.39 -11.89 4.32
CA LYS A 59 -12.61 -12.70 5.52
C LYS A 59 -11.30 -13.43 5.80
N ALA A 60 -10.88 -13.44 7.05
CA ALA A 60 -9.71 -14.21 7.47
C ALA A 60 -10.17 -15.38 8.33
N GLY A 61 -9.61 -16.57 8.08
CA GLY A 61 -9.83 -17.74 8.93
C GLY A 61 -9.22 -17.55 10.32
N LYS A 62 -8.06 -16.89 10.39
CA LYS A 62 -7.37 -16.65 11.67
C LYS A 62 -6.64 -15.30 11.68
N LEU A 63 -6.78 -14.57 12.78
CA LEU A 63 -5.92 -13.43 13.13
C LEU A 63 -4.79 -13.94 14.04
N ASN A 64 -3.54 -13.82 13.59
CA ASN A 64 -2.38 -14.26 14.36
C ASN A 64 -1.95 -13.19 15.38
N THR A 65 -1.77 -11.95 14.91
CA THR A 65 -1.39 -10.83 15.78
C THR A 65 -1.84 -9.51 15.16
N TYR A 66 -2.04 -8.51 16.00
CA TYR A 66 -2.35 -7.15 15.60
C TYR A 66 -1.48 -6.15 16.38
N ARG A 67 -1.20 -5.00 15.77
CA ARG A 67 -0.47 -3.90 16.40
C ARG A 67 -1.06 -2.58 15.96
N PHE A 68 -1.25 -1.66 16.91
CA PHE A 68 -1.57 -0.27 16.63
C PHE A 68 -0.46 0.62 17.19
N CYS A 69 0.20 1.37 16.32
CA CYS A 69 1.27 2.30 16.67
C CYS A 69 1.32 3.41 15.61
N ASP A 70 1.54 4.66 16.03
CA ASP A 70 1.64 5.83 15.14
C ASP A 70 0.47 5.98 14.14
N ASN A 71 -0.75 5.70 14.58
CA ASN A 71 -1.97 5.70 13.75
C ASN A 71 -1.95 4.70 12.58
N VAL A 72 -1.08 3.68 12.67
CA VAL A 72 -1.00 2.57 11.73
C VAL A 72 -1.41 1.29 12.45
N TRP A 73 -2.42 0.63 11.88
CA TRP A 73 -2.79 -0.73 12.23
C TRP A 73 -2.01 -1.72 11.36
N THR A 74 -1.43 -2.73 12.00
CA THR A 74 -0.79 -3.86 11.33
C THR A 74 -1.50 -5.13 11.79
N PHE A 75 -1.99 -5.92 10.84
CA PHE A 75 -2.61 -7.21 11.09
C PHE A 75 -1.79 -8.32 10.41
N MET A 76 -1.50 -9.39 11.14
CA MET A 76 -1.01 -10.63 10.54
C MET A 76 -2.14 -11.64 10.55
N LEU A 77 -2.60 -12.01 9.36
CA LEU A 77 -3.75 -12.90 9.16
C LEU A 77 -3.25 -14.21 8.52
N ASN A 78 -4.04 -15.27 8.65
CA ASN A 78 -3.89 -16.49 7.86
C ASN A 78 -5.22 -16.79 7.18
N ASP A 79 -5.14 -17.49 6.05
CA ASP A 79 -6.30 -17.96 5.27
C ASP A 79 -7.27 -16.82 4.94
N VAL A 80 -6.75 -15.81 4.21
CA VAL A 80 -7.54 -14.64 3.82
C VAL A 80 -8.23 -14.88 2.49
N GLU A 81 -9.55 -14.79 2.49
CA GLU A 81 -10.37 -14.82 1.29
C GLU A 81 -10.77 -13.39 0.94
N PHE A 82 -10.32 -12.92 -0.22
CA PHE A 82 -10.77 -11.66 -0.79
C PHE A 82 -11.92 -11.91 -1.75
N ARG A 83 -12.94 -11.05 -1.65
CA ARG A 83 -14.11 -11.06 -2.50
C ARG A 83 -14.34 -9.68 -3.07
N GLU A 84 -14.20 -9.58 -4.38
CA GLU A 84 -14.70 -8.50 -5.20
C GLU A 84 -16.05 -8.95 -5.82
N VAL A 85 -16.86 -8.00 -6.30
CA VAL A 85 -18.29 -8.22 -6.63
C VAL A 85 -18.56 -9.46 -7.51
N HIS A 86 -17.64 -9.83 -8.40
CA HIS A 86 -17.78 -10.98 -9.29
C HIS A 86 -16.66 -12.04 -9.16
N GLU A 87 -15.67 -11.82 -8.28
CA GLU A 87 -14.50 -12.70 -8.17
C GLU A 87 -14.12 -12.95 -6.71
N VAL A 88 -13.84 -14.22 -6.40
CA VAL A 88 -13.30 -14.64 -5.10
C VAL A 88 -11.87 -15.07 -5.32
N ALA A 89 -10.92 -14.28 -4.82
CA ALA A 89 -9.52 -14.63 -4.79
C ALA A 89 -9.17 -15.14 -3.38
N LYS A 90 -8.86 -16.44 -3.27
CA LYS A 90 -8.29 -17.00 -2.04
C LYS A 90 -6.78 -16.84 -2.11
N MET A 91 -6.19 -16.19 -1.11
CA MET A 91 -4.74 -16.03 -1.04
C MET A 91 -4.24 -16.03 0.40
N SER A 92 -3.08 -16.64 0.62
CA SER A 92 -2.41 -16.57 1.92
C SER A 92 -1.71 -15.21 2.06
N VAL A 93 -2.37 -14.25 2.73
CA VAL A 93 -1.73 -12.98 3.09
C VAL A 93 -1.11 -13.09 4.46
N LYS A 94 0.21 -12.93 4.56
CA LYS A 94 0.93 -12.94 5.85
C LYS A 94 0.80 -11.63 6.63
N LYS A 95 0.68 -10.48 5.94
CA LYS A 95 0.67 -9.15 6.58
C LYS A 95 -0.21 -8.15 5.83
N LEU A 96 -1.12 -7.52 6.55
CA LEU A 96 -1.91 -6.37 6.12
C LEU A 96 -1.54 -5.12 6.92
N LEU A 97 -1.21 -4.05 6.22
CA LEU A 97 -1.00 -2.73 6.80
C LEU A 97 -2.18 -1.83 6.45
N LEU A 98 -2.72 -1.17 7.47
CA LEU A 98 -3.85 -0.26 7.39
C LEU A 98 -3.48 1.05 8.09
N GLN A 99 -3.34 2.12 7.32
CA GLN A 99 -3.14 3.45 7.87
C GLN A 99 -4.48 4.20 7.90
N SER A 100 -4.81 4.82 9.04
CA SER A 100 -6.07 5.55 9.16
C SER A 100 -6.09 6.76 8.23
N GLY A 101 -6.98 6.74 7.24
CA GLY A 101 -7.81 7.90 6.96
C GLY A 101 -8.92 7.92 8.02
N ASP A 102 -9.24 9.09 8.58
CA ASP A 102 -10.17 9.28 9.70
C ASP A 102 -11.31 8.24 9.77
N TRP A 103 -11.21 7.31 10.73
CA TRP A 103 -12.17 6.20 10.91
C TRP A 103 -13.58 6.70 11.24
N ARG A 104 -13.76 7.98 11.58
CA ARG A 104 -15.03 8.52 12.06
C ARG A 104 -16.00 8.96 10.96
N GLN A 105 -15.56 9.17 9.72
CA GLN A 105 -16.43 9.81 8.72
C GLN A 105 -16.66 9.03 7.42
N ASN A 106 -15.82 8.06 7.05
CA ASN A 106 -16.08 7.25 5.85
C ASN A 106 -15.27 5.95 5.86
N CYS A 107 -15.92 4.83 6.20
CA CYS A 107 -15.39 3.45 6.15
C CYS A 107 -14.97 2.96 4.74
N THR A 108 -14.87 3.84 3.74
CA THR A 108 -14.80 3.47 2.32
C THR A 108 -13.39 3.36 1.77
N ARG A 109 -12.35 3.83 2.48
CA ARG A 109 -10.97 3.84 1.93
C ARG A 109 -9.92 3.39 2.93
N LEU A 110 -9.74 2.08 2.98
CA LEU A 110 -8.58 1.44 3.58
C LEU A 110 -7.45 1.45 2.55
N CYS A 111 -6.35 2.14 2.84
CA CYS A 111 -5.10 1.99 2.10
C CYS A 111 -4.50 0.63 2.44
N LEU A 112 -4.93 -0.41 1.72
CA LEU A 112 -4.41 -1.76 1.84
C LEU A 112 -3.06 -1.83 1.14
N CYS A 113 -1.98 -1.93 1.93
CA CYS A 113 -0.72 -2.46 1.43
C CYS A 113 -0.61 -3.90 1.93
N ALA A 114 -0.90 -4.85 1.04
CA ALA A 114 -0.68 -6.28 1.30
C ALA A 114 0.73 -6.62 0.83
N SER A 115 1.62 -6.97 1.76
CA SER A 115 2.90 -7.58 1.38
C SER A 115 2.68 -9.07 1.22
N ILE A 116 2.80 -9.55 -0.02
CA ILE A 116 2.93 -10.96 -0.35
C ILE A 116 4.44 -11.25 -0.28
N HIS A 117 4.89 -11.97 0.73
CA HIS A 117 6.20 -12.62 0.83
C HIS A 117 5.95 -14.06 1.26
#